data_AF-A0A267T854-F1
#
_entry.id   AF-A0A267T854-F1
#
_cell.length_a   1.000
_cell.length_b   1.000
_cell.length_c   1.000
_cell.angle_alpha   90.00
_cell.angle_beta   90.00
_cell.angle_gamma   90.00
#
_symmetry.space_group_name_H-M   'P 1'
#
loop_
_entity.id
_entity.type
_entity.pdbx_description
1 polymer ?
#
loop_
_entity_poly.entity_id
_entity_poly.type
_entity_poly.pdbx_seq_one_letter_code
_entity_poly.pdbx_strand_id
1 'polypeptide(L)'
;MWVTTENGLNLLDRKTGKFRRFGTKDGFPSDVFYKILEDQHHKLWISTSKGLCAYDFERNKLATYTKSNGILSDQFNYSSAFKDDEGRMYFGSVKGLNSFTPDTFMQNAFVPPVYLTGIQVDNQELKIGEENSPLERSISSTKSINLDHTQSTFSLDFAALSYTSPQTTEYMYMLEGLDKGWNLLKTNRKVYFTKLAPGSYTFKVKASNGSGIWSEETAMLEIEVSPPFWASGIAYILYSVIILLAVYFGVQMYHEYINQQNQRKIDMLEIEKEKEIYAAKIEFFTNVTHEIRTPLTLIKAPLEDLLKKNIENNALASGLQVIEKIQIDC
;
A
#
# COMPACT_ATOMS: atom_id res chain seq x y z
N MET A 1 -7.41 -17.66 -57.55
CA MET A 1 -6.17 -18.44 -57.81
C MET A 1 -5.18 -18.06 -56.73
N TRP A 2 -4.57 -19.05 -56.07
CA TRP A 2 -3.58 -18.80 -55.03
C TRP A 2 -2.16 -18.93 -55.57
N VAL A 3 -1.27 -18.03 -55.15
CA VAL A 3 0.13 -17.98 -55.56
C VAL A 3 1.00 -17.76 -54.33
N THR A 4 1.92 -18.69 -54.05
CA THR A 4 2.92 -18.56 -52.99
C THR A 4 4.15 -17.82 -53.50
N THR A 5 4.66 -16.90 -52.69
CA THR A 5 5.89 -16.16 -53.00
C THR A 5 6.73 -16.00 -51.74
N GLU A 6 7.94 -15.49 -51.90
CA GLU A 6 8.79 -15.08 -50.78
C GLU A 6 8.34 -13.76 -50.12
N ASN A 7 7.32 -13.12 -50.68
CA ASN A 7 6.78 -11.85 -50.19
C ASN A 7 5.25 -11.88 -50.12
N GLY A 8 4.70 -12.95 -49.53
CA GLY A 8 3.29 -13.10 -49.26
C GLY A 8 2.62 -14.25 -50.01
N LEU A 9 1.45 -14.62 -49.49
CA LEU A 9 0.48 -15.47 -50.15
C LEU A 9 -0.48 -14.57 -50.93
N ASN A 10 -0.58 -14.74 -52.24
CA ASN A 10 -1.36 -13.86 -53.10
C ASN A 10 -2.60 -14.59 -53.64
N LEU A 11 -3.77 -13.99 -53.44
CA LEU A 11 -5.03 -14.40 -54.03
C LEU A 11 -5.36 -13.49 -55.20
N LEU A 12 -5.33 -14.05 -56.41
CA LEU A 12 -5.84 -13.41 -57.61
C LEU A 12 -7.32 -13.75 -57.78
N ASP A 13 -8.18 -12.73 -57.72
CA ASP A 13 -9.54 -12.81 -58.24
C ASP A 13 -9.49 -12.76 -59.76
N ARG A 14 -9.79 -13.91 -60.40
CA ARG A 14 -9.74 -14.04 -61.86
C ARG A 14 -10.82 -13.21 -62.58
N LYS A 15 -11.90 -12.82 -61.91
CA LYS A 15 -12.98 -12.03 -62.51
C LYS A 15 -12.62 -10.55 -62.56
N THR A 16 -12.02 -10.04 -61.48
CA THR A 16 -11.71 -8.61 -61.34
C THR A 16 -10.26 -8.27 -61.65
N GLY A 17 -9.37 -9.27 -61.75
CA GLY A 17 -7.93 -9.08 -61.91
C GLY A 17 -7.22 -8.53 -60.67
N LYS A 18 -7.93 -8.38 -59.54
CA LYS A 18 -7.38 -7.81 -58.31
C LYS A 18 -6.61 -8.86 -57.52
N PHE A 19 -5.50 -8.41 -56.93
CA PHE A 19 -4.71 -9.21 -55.99
C PHE A 19 -5.01 -8.81 -54.55
N ARG A 20 -5.16 -9.81 -53.70
CA ARG A 20 -5.12 -9.66 -52.25
C ARG A 20 -3.91 -10.41 -51.72
N ARG A 21 -3.03 -9.71 -51.02
CA ARG A 21 -1.84 -10.27 -50.38
C ARG A 21 -2.16 -10.60 -48.92
N PHE A 22 -1.68 -11.75 -48.47
CA PHE A 22 -1.68 -12.18 -47.08
C PHE A 22 -0.25 -12.39 -46.59
N GLY A 23 -0.01 -12.14 -45.31
CA GLY A 23 1.31 -12.27 -44.71
C GLY A 23 1.29 -12.21 -43.19
N THR A 24 2.42 -11.83 -42.60
CA THR A 24 2.58 -11.75 -41.13
C THR A 24 1.56 -10.84 -40.45
N LYS A 25 1.17 -9.75 -41.12
CA LYS A 25 0.14 -8.81 -40.65
C LYS A 25 -1.25 -9.44 -40.56
N ASP A 26 -1.50 -10.50 -41.31
CA ASP A 26 -2.77 -11.24 -41.34
C ASP A 26 -2.75 -12.46 -40.40
N GLY A 27 -1.69 -12.62 -39.60
CA GLY A 27 -1.54 -13.69 -38.60
C GLY A 27 -0.69 -14.87 -39.06
N PHE A 28 -0.17 -14.89 -40.29
CA PHE A 28 0.74 -15.94 -40.73
C PHE A 28 2.10 -15.86 -40.00
N PRO A 29 2.77 -17.00 -39.77
CA PRO A 29 4.05 -17.02 -39.05
C PRO A 29 5.21 -16.42 -39.87
N SER A 30 5.05 -16.31 -41.19
CA SER A 30 6.07 -15.83 -42.13
C SER A 30 5.44 -15.19 -43.36
N ASP A 31 6.21 -14.34 -44.04
CA ASP A 31 5.89 -13.80 -45.37
C ASP A 31 6.45 -14.68 -46.51
N VAL A 32 7.21 -15.73 -46.18
CA VAL A 32 7.80 -16.66 -47.15
C VAL A 32 6.97 -17.94 -47.18
N PHE A 33 6.30 -18.16 -48.31
CA PHE A 33 5.41 -19.30 -48.56
C PHE A 33 5.99 -20.17 -49.67
N TYR A 34 5.95 -21.50 -49.50
CA TYR A 34 6.60 -22.43 -50.43
C TYR A 34 5.64 -23.21 -51.30
N LYS A 35 4.58 -23.80 -50.72
CA LYS A 35 3.63 -24.63 -51.46
C LYS A 35 2.27 -24.64 -50.76
N ILE A 36 1.21 -24.82 -51.53
CA ILE A 36 -0.18 -24.95 -51.05
C ILE A 36 -0.74 -26.27 -51.55
N LEU A 37 -1.46 -26.96 -50.68
CA LEU A 37 -2.38 -28.04 -51.01
C LEU A 37 -3.76 -27.69 -50.45
N GLU A 38 -4.81 -28.18 -51.10
CA GLU A 38 -6.19 -28.01 -50.63
C GLU A 38 -6.72 -29.38 -50.17
N ASP A 39 -7.33 -29.41 -48.99
CA ASP A 39 -8.00 -30.62 -48.47
C ASP A 39 -9.42 -30.78 -49.03
N GLN A 40 -10.10 -31.86 -48.64
CA GLN A 40 -11.48 -32.14 -49.09
C GLN A 40 -12.51 -31.16 -48.52
N HIS A 41 -12.13 -30.38 -47.50
CA HIS A 41 -12.97 -29.41 -46.81
C HIS A 41 -12.67 -27.96 -47.24
N HIS A 42 -11.99 -27.77 -48.38
CA HIS A 42 -11.58 -26.47 -48.91
C HIS A 42 -10.65 -25.65 -47.99
N LYS A 43 -9.99 -26.28 -47.01
CA LYS A 43 -8.93 -25.61 -46.24
C LYS A 43 -7.61 -25.71 -47.00
N LEU A 44 -6.86 -24.64 -46.92
CA LEU A 44 -5.55 -24.52 -47.56
C LEU A 44 -4.46 -24.90 -46.57
N TRP A 45 -3.69 -25.92 -46.91
CA TRP A 45 -2.50 -26.35 -46.20
C TRP A 45 -1.26 -25.77 -46.87
N ILE A 46 -0.60 -24.85 -46.18
CA ILE A 46 0.41 -23.96 -46.76
C ILE A 46 1.71 -24.11 -45.99
N SER A 47 2.77 -24.55 -46.66
CA SER A 47 4.11 -24.62 -46.07
C SER A 47 4.81 -23.27 -46.12
N THR A 48 5.48 -22.89 -45.02
CA THR A 48 6.18 -21.61 -44.87
C THR A 48 7.60 -21.80 -44.35
N SER A 49 8.36 -20.71 -44.25
CA SER A 49 9.68 -20.75 -43.59
C SER A 49 9.63 -20.90 -42.07
N LYS A 50 8.44 -20.79 -41.45
CA LYS A 50 8.25 -20.83 -39.99
C LYS A 50 7.00 -21.65 -39.59
N GLY A 51 6.79 -22.78 -40.25
CA GLY A 51 5.75 -23.76 -39.90
C GLY A 51 4.81 -24.09 -41.05
N LEU A 52 3.87 -24.97 -40.76
CA LEU A 52 2.79 -25.38 -41.65
C LEU A 52 1.49 -24.69 -41.23
N CYS A 53 0.81 -24.02 -42.15
CA CYS A 53 -0.43 -23.30 -41.88
C CYS A 53 -1.62 -24.06 -42.44
N ALA A 54 -2.70 -24.19 -41.67
CA ALA A 54 -4.02 -24.57 -42.15
C ALA A 54 -4.92 -23.32 -42.14
N TYR A 55 -5.34 -22.88 -43.33
CA TYR A 55 -6.14 -21.67 -43.50
C TYR A 55 -7.51 -22.00 -44.09
N ASP A 56 -8.54 -21.77 -43.30
CA ASP A 56 -9.94 -21.79 -43.72
C ASP A 56 -10.30 -20.37 -44.18
N PHE A 57 -10.29 -20.17 -45.51
CA PHE A 57 -10.52 -18.86 -46.12
C PHE A 57 -11.95 -18.37 -45.91
N GLU A 58 -12.95 -19.26 -45.92
CA GLU A 58 -14.35 -18.89 -45.76
C GLU A 58 -14.67 -18.42 -44.34
N ARG A 59 -14.12 -19.10 -43.34
CA ARG A 59 -14.29 -18.73 -41.92
C ARG A 59 -13.25 -17.75 -41.41
N ASN A 60 -12.27 -17.41 -42.26
CA ASN A 60 -11.09 -16.61 -41.91
C ASN A 60 -10.39 -17.13 -40.64
N LYS A 61 -10.17 -18.45 -40.56
CA LYS A 61 -9.48 -19.10 -39.44
C LYS A 61 -8.13 -19.62 -39.88
N LEU A 62 -7.09 -19.28 -39.12
CA LEU A 62 -5.71 -19.69 -39.36
C LEU A 62 -5.19 -20.49 -38.16
N ALA A 63 -4.71 -21.70 -38.42
CA ALA A 63 -3.97 -22.51 -37.46
C ALA A 63 -2.53 -22.69 -37.95
N THR A 64 -1.56 -22.55 -37.06
CA THR A 64 -0.13 -22.74 -37.36
C THR A 64 0.41 -23.92 -36.58
N TYR A 65 1.06 -24.84 -37.28
CA TYR A 65 1.74 -26.00 -36.73
C TYR A 65 3.25 -25.79 -36.84
N THR A 66 3.92 -25.93 -35.70
CA THR A 66 5.37 -25.81 -35.53
C THR A 66 5.93 -27.09 -34.93
N LYS A 67 7.25 -27.17 -34.76
CA LYS A 67 7.94 -28.32 -34.15
C LYS A 67 7.33 -28.74 -32.80
N SER A 68 6.80 -27.77 -32.05
CA SER A 68 6.10 -28.02 -30.79
C SER A 68 4.80 -28.84 -30.93
N ASN A 69 4.24 -28.89 -32.14
CA ASN A 69 3.07 -29.68 -32.51
C ASN A 69 3.45 -31.03 -33.16
N GLY A 70 4.74 -31.38 -33.21
CA GLY A 70 5.22 -32.68 -33.68
C GLY A 70 5.72 -32.73 -35.13
N ILE A 71 5.75 -31.61 -35.86
CA ILE A 71 6.43 -31.58 -37.17
C ILE A 71 7.97 -31.60 -36.99
N LEU A 72 8.69 -32.14 -37.97
CA LEU A 72 10.14 -32.37 -37.86
C LEU A 72 10.96 -31.07 -37.78
N SER A 73 10.50 -30.01 -38.44
CA SER A 73 11.15 -28.70 -38.50
C SER A 73 10.15 -27.61 -38.87
N ASP A 74 10.38 -26.39 -38.38
CA ASP A 74 9.57 -25.22 -38.76
C ASP A 74 9.88 -24.75 -40.19
N GLN A 75 11.07 -25.08 -40.71
CA GLN A 75 11.48 -24.65 -42.04
C GLN A 75 11.16 -25.72 -43.09
N PHE A 76 10.23 -25.39 -43.99
CA PHE A 76 9.87 -26.23 -45.15
C PHE A 76 10.73 -25.92 -46.38
N ASN A 77 10.66 -26.79 -47.39
CA ASN A 77 11.40 -26.63 -48.65
C ASN A 77 10.51 -26.11 -49.78
N TYR A 78 11.12 -25.40 -50.73
CA TYR A 78 10.46 -24.91 -51.95
C TYR A 78 9.79 -26.05 -52.72
N SER A 79 8.56 -25.82 -53.18
CA SER A 79 7.79 -26.75 -54.01
C SER A 79 7.64 -28.17 -53.45
N SER A 80 7.91 -28.38 -52.15
CA SER A 80 7.98 -29.70 -51.54
C SER A 80 6.66 -30.05 -50.83
N ALA A 81 5.61 -30.28 -51.62
CA ALA A 81 4.38 -30.87 -51.10
C ALA A 81 3.67 -31.73 -52.15
N PHE A 82 3.03 -32.79 -51.68
CA PHE A 82 2.25 -33.73 -52.50
C PHE A 82 1.01 -34.19 -51.74
N LYS A 83 -0.10 -34.40 -52.45
CA LYS A 83 -1.33 -35.02 -51.91
C LYS A 83 -1.59 -36.28 -52.72
N ASP A 84 -1.74 -37.42 -52.05
CA ASP A 84 -2.10 -38.67 -52.71
C ASP A 84 -3.61 -38.77 -52.97
N ASP A 85 -4.01 -39.84 -53.66
CA ASP A 85 -5.40 -40.10 -54.02
C ASP A 85 -6.29 -40.44 -52.81
N GLU A 86 -5.68 -40.88 -51.70
CA GLU A 86 -6.36 -41.12 -50.42
C GLU A 86 -6.54 -39.83 -49.60
N GLY A 87 -6.01 -38.69 -50.07
CA GLY A 87 -6.09 -37.40 -49.41
C GLY A 87 -5.03 -37.16 -48.32
N ARG A 88 -4.07 -38.07 -48.16
CA ARG A 88 -2.91 -37.85 -47.28
C ARG A 88 -2.00 -36.81 -47.92
N MET A 89 -1.50 -35.91 -47.07
CA MET A 89 -0.62 -34.84 -47.48
C MET A 89 0.80 -35.10 -47.00
N TYR A 90 1.75 -34.72 -47.84
CA TYR A 90 3.17 -34.87 -47.64
C TYR A 90 3.82 -33.51 -47.82
N PHE A 91 4.61 -33.07 -46.84
CA PHE A 91 5.34 -31.81 -46.88
C PHE A 91 6.80 -32.01 -46.51
N GLY A 92 7.71 -31.69 -47.43
CA GLY A 92 9.14 -31.79 -47.20
C GLY A 92 9.70 -30.60 -46.44
N SER A 93 10.52 -30.89 -45.45
CA SER A 93 11.22 -29.94 -44.60
C SER A 93 12.72 -30.16 -44.66
N VAL A 94 13.49 -29.22 -44.11
CA VAL A 94 14.96 -29.34 -44.02
C VAL A 94 15.42 -30.55 -43.19
N LYS A 95 14.52 -31.18 -42.41
CA LYS A 95 14.81 -32.37 -41.58
C LYS A 95 14.13 -33.65 -42.06
N GLY A 96 13.51 -33.64 -43.24
CA GLY A 96 12.83 -34.80 -43.80
C GLY A 96 11.37 -34.53 -44.14
N LEU A 97 10.57 -35.60 -44.25
CA LEU A 97 9.21 -35.58 -44.75
C LEU A 97 8.19 -35.65 -43.61
N ASN A 98 7.25 -34.71 -43.58
CA ASN A 98 6.08 -34.77 -42.70
C ASN A 98 4.90 -35.31 -43.51
N SER A 99 4.17 -36.28 -42.98
CA SER A 99 2.95 -36.81 -43.61
C SER A 99 1.80 -36.89 -42.62
N PHE A 100 0.61 -36.47 -43.02
CA PHE A 100 -0.61 -36.55 -42.21
C PHE A 100 -1.86 -36.55 -43.10
N THR A 101 -2.97 -37.04 -42.55
CA THR A 101 -4.28 -36.97 -43.20
C THR A 101 -5.13 -35.91 -42.49
N PRO A 102 -5.55 -34.83 -43.18
CA PRO A 102 -6.31 -33.73 -42.56
C PRO A 102 -7.60 -34.19 -41.83
N ASP A 103 -8.31 -35.16 -42.40
CA ASP A 103 -9.63 -35.58 -41.89
C ASP A 103 -9.54 -36.40 -40.60
N THR A 104 -8.42 -37.09 -40.38
CA THR A 104 -8.18 -37.86 -39.15
C THR A 104 -7.44 -37.06 -38.09
N PHE A 105 -7.11 -35.79 -38.37
CA PHE A 105 -6.36 -34.94 -37.46
C PHE A 105 -7.25 -34.50 -36.29
N MET A 106 -7.09 -35.14 -35.14
CA MET A 106 -7.76 -34.73 -33.91
C MET A 106 -7.02 -33.54 -33.28
N GLN A 107 -7.71 -32.40 -33.20
CA GLN A 107 -7.20 -31.25 -32.47
C GLN A 107 -7.21 -31.58 -30.96
N ASN A 108 -6.09 -31.32 -30.28
CA ASN A 108 -6.02 -31.54 -28.85
C ASN A 108 -6.92 -30.52 -28.12
N ALA A 109 -8.09 -30.96 -27.68
CA ALA A 109 -9.03 -30.19 -26.88
C ALA A 109 -8.74 -30.28 -25.37
N PHE A 110 -7.72 -31.03 -24.95
CA PHE A 110 -7.36 -31.14 -23.54
C PHE A 110 -6.93 -29.77 -23.00
N VAL A 111 -7.57 -29.37 -21.92
CA VAL A 111 -7.27 -28.16 -21.17
C VAL A 111 -6.50 -28.59 -19.92
N PRO A 112 -5.22 -28.24 -19.78
CA PRO A 112 -4.42 -28.70 -18.67
C PRO A 112 -4.83 -27.99 -17.37
N PRO A 113 -4.98 -28.73 -16.24
CA PRO A 113 -5.11 -28.09 -14.93
C PRO A 113 -3.83 -27.33 -14.59
N VAL A 114 -3.98 -26.22 -13.88
CA VAL A 114 -2.86 -25.40 -13.39
C VAL A 114 -2.67 -25.64 -11.91
N TYR A 115 -1.41 -25.75 -11.49
CA TYR A 115 -1.04 -25.88 -10.08
C TYR A 115 0.00 -24.83 -9.73
N LEU A 116 -0.13 -24.29 -8.52
CA LEU A 116 0.96 -23.55 -7.90
C LEU A 116 2.03 -24.56 -7.48
N THR A 117 3.26 -24.33 -7.90
CA THR A 117 4.38 -25.26 -7.70
C THR A 117 5.43 -24.73 -6.74
N GLY A 118 5.45 -23.41 -6.50
CA GLY A 118 6.41 -22.79 -5.58
C GLY A 118 5.92 -21.44 -5.10
N ILE A 119 6.40 -21.06 -3.91
CA ILE A 119 6.30 -19.72 -3.37
C ILE A 119 7.65 -19.33 -2.78
N GLN A 120 8.07 -18.11 -3.06
CA GLN A 120 9.29 -17.56 -2.48
C GLN A 120 9.01 -16.19 -1.90
N VAL A 121 9.55 -15.93 -0.71
CA VAL A 121 9.54 -14.60 -0.09
C VAL A 121 10.98 -14.08 -0.09
N ASP A 122 11.18 -12.85 -0.54
CA ASP A 122 12.52 -12.25 -0.69
C ASP A 122 13.52 -13.16 -1.43
N ASN A 123 13.02 -13.83 -2.48
CA ASN A 123 13.77 -14.77 -3.31
C ASN A 123 14.32 -16.00 -2.56
N GLN A 124 13.75 -16.33 -1.39
CA GLN A 124 13.99 -17.56 -0.64
C GLN A 124 12.74 -18.43 -0.62
N GLU A 125 12.92 -19.72 -0.85
CA GLU A 125 11.81 -20.69 -0.85
C GLU A 125 11.29 -20.91 0.57
N LEU A 126 9.98 -20.81 0.73
CA LEU A 126 9.34 -21.08 2.02
C LEU A 126 9.32 -22.59 2.27
N LYS A 127 9.87 -23.02 3.41
CA LYS A 127 9.84 -24.42 3.80
C LYS A 127 8.58 -24.75 4.58
N ILE A 128 8.13 -25.98 4.45
CA ILE A 128 6.90 -26.45 5.11
C ILE A 128 7.18 -26.73 6.58
N GLY A 129 6.42 -26.10 7.48
CA GLY A 129 6.46 -26.40 8.92
C GLY A 129 7.68 -25.89 9.68
N GLU A 130 8.48 -24.98 9.11
CA GLU A 130 9.55 -24.29 9.85
C GLU A 130 8.98 -23.21 10.80
N GLU A 131 9.70 -22.94 11.88
CA GLU A 131 9.39 -21.89 12.85
C GLU A 131 9.46 -20.52 12.13
N ASN A 132 8.31 -19.86 11.96
CA ASN A 132 8.07 -18.63 11.17
C ASN A 132 7.81 -18.79 9.66
N SER A 133 7.61 -20.01 9.17
CA SER A 133 7.09 -20.19 7.81
C SER A 133 5.56 -20.04 7.81
N PRO A 134 4.98 -19.21 6.93
CA PRO A 134 3.53 -19.14 6.76
C PRO A 134 2.96 -20.34 6.00
N LEU A 135 3.83 -21.27 5.55
CA LEU A 135 3.46 -22.42 4.74
C LEU A 135 3.37 -23.70 5.60
N GLU A 136 2.15 -24.14 5.90
CA GLU A 136 1.89 -25.37 6.68
C GLU A 136 1.92 -26.67 5.87
N ARG A 137 1.71 -26.57 4.55
CA ARG A 137 1.63 -27.71 3.62
C ARG A 137 2.16 -27.30 2.25
N SER A 138 2.27 -28.25 1.32
CA SER A 138 2.67 -27.91 -0.05
C SER A 138 1.80 -26.79 -0.64
N ILE A 139 2.43 -25.84 -1.32
CA ILE A 139 1.75 -24.72 -1.97
C ILE A 139 0.68 -25.20 -2.96
N SER A 140 0.89 -26.35 -3.60
CA SER A 140 -0.09 -26.94 -4.54
C SER A 140 -1.41 -27.33 -3.87
N SER A 141 -1.41 -27.53 -2.56
CA SER A 141 -2.58 -27.91 -1.75
C SER A 141 -3.01 -26.79 -0.78
N THR A 142 -2.35 -25.64 -0.83
CA THR A 142 -2.60 -24.51 0.05
C THR A 142 -3.67 -23.62 -0.57
N LYS A 143 -4.75 -23.34 0.17
CA LYS A 143 -5.85 -22.47 -0.30
C LYS A 143 -5.67 -21.01 0.09
N SER A 144 -5.11 -20.79 1.27
CA SER A 144 -4.88 -19.47 1.85
C SER A 144 -3.50 -19.43 2.50
N ILE A 145 -2.85 -18.29 2.44
CA ILE A 145 -1.57 -18.04 3.11
C ILE A 145 -1.58 -16.65 3.75
N ASN A 146 -1.08 -16.59 4.98
CA ASN A 146 -1.00 -15.35 5.75
C ASN A 146 0.46 -14.91 5.79
N LEU A 147 0.77 -13.82 5.11
CA LEU A 147 2.09 -13.21 5.06
C LEU A 147 2.15 -12.06 6.08
N ASP A 148 3.28 -11.95 6.77
CA ASP A 148 3.54 -10.77 7.57
C ASP A 148 3.90 -9.55 6.69
N HIS A 149 3.89 -8.35 7.28
CA HIS A 149 4.24 -7.13 6.56
C HIS A 149 5.68 -7.14 5.97
N THR A 150 6.60 -7.92 6.55
CA THR A 150 7.97 -8.06 6.06
C THR A 150 8.04 -9.01 4.86
N GLN A 151 7.14 -10.00 4.81
CA GLN A 151 6.98 -10.98 3.75
C GLN A 151 6.11 -10.49 2.57
N SER A 152 5.86 -9.18 2.49
CA SER A 152 5.03 -8.54 1.45
C SER A 152 5.69 -8.49 0.05
N THR A 153 6.93 -8.96 -0.08
CA THR A 153 7.63 -9.17 -1.35
C THR A 153 7.81 -10.66 -1.61
N PHE A 154 7.07 -11.18 -2.58
CA PHE A 154 7.06 -12.61 -2.87
C PHE A 154 6.89 -12.90 -4.36
N SER A 155 7.11 -14.16 -4.72
CA SER A 155 6.86 -14.67 -6.06
C SER A 155 6.16 -16.02 -6.00
N LEU A 156 5.35 -16.28 -7.03
CA LEU A 156 4.61 -17.52 -7.19
C LEU A 156 5.04 -18.21 -8.47
N ASP A 157 5.39 -19.48 -8.34
CA ASP A 157 5.68 -20.38 -9.44
C ASP A 157 4.44 -21.25 -9.73
N PHE A 158 4.13 -21.46 -11.01
CA PHE A 158 2.99 -22.28 -11.42
C PHE A 158 3.29 -23.07 -12.69
N ALA A 159 2.64 -24.22 -12.81
CA ALA A 159 2.75 -25.09 -13.96
C ALA A 159 1.39 -25.59 -14.41
N ALA A 160 1.23 -25.76 -15.72
CA ALA A 160 0.07 -26.43 -16.29
C ALA A 160 0.53 -27.80 -16.74
N LEU A 161 -0.23 -28.84 -16.41
CA LEU A 161 0.15 -30.23 -16.69
C LEU A 161 -0.20 -30.60 -18.15
N SER A 162 0.44 -29.93 -19.11
CA SER A 162 0.35 -30.23 -20.55
C SER A 162 1.65 -30.85 -21.05
N TYR A 163 1.65 -32.17 -21.21
CA TYR A 163 2.85 -32.94 -21.60
C TYR A 163 3.12 -32.93 -23.10
N THR A 164 2.11 -32.64 -23.92
CA THR A 164 2.21 -32.73 -25.39
C THR A 164 2.90 -31.52 -26.01
N SER A 165 2.63 -30.32 -25.49
CA SER A 165 3.22 -29.08 -26.01
C SER A 165 3.45 -28.04 -24.88
N PRO A 166 4.34 -28.32 -23.91
CA PRO A 166 4.56 -27.42 -22.77
C PRO A 166 5.10 -26.04 -23.15
N GLN A 167 5.76 -25.93 -24.31
CA GLN A 167 6.37 -24.69 -24.81
C GLN A 167 5.36 -23.71 -25.41
N THR A 168 4.20 -24.20 -25.84
CA THR A 168 3.13 -23.37 -26.42
C THR A 168 2.05 -23.01 -25.42
N THR A 169 2.11 -23.57 -24.20
CA THR A 169 1.18 -23.22 -23.13
C THR A 169 1.43 -21.77 -22.71
N GLU A 170 0.43 -20.91 -22.93
CA GLU A 170 0.41 -19.54 -22.40
C GLU A 170 -0.41 -19.50 -21.11
N TYR A 171 -0.13 -18.50 -20.27
CA TYR A 171 -0.77 -18.31 -18.97
C TYR A 171 -1.39 -16.92 -18.90
N MET A 172 -2.47 -16.81 -18.14
CA MET A 172 -2.99 -15.53 -17.70
C MET A 172 -3.08 -15.55 -16.19
N TYR A 173 -2.65 -14.47 -15.55
CA TYR A 173 -2.78 -14.32 -14.11
C TYR A 173 -3.46 -13.00 -13.75
N MET A 174 -3.99 -12.94 -12.53
CA MET A 174 -4.59 -11.75 -11.95
C MET A 174 -4.44 -11.82 -10.44
N LEU A 175 -4.03 -10.71 -9.81
CA LEU A 175 -4.10 -10.54 -8.36
C LEU A 175 -5.29 -9.64 -8.02
N GLU A 176 -6.42 -10.24 -7.63
CA GLU A 176 -7.58 -9.48 -7.17
C GLU A 176 -7.23 -8.67 -5.92
N GLY A 177 -7.67 -7.41 -5.88
CA GLY A 177 -7.24 -6.43 -4.89
C GLY A 177 -6.12 -5.48 -5.37
N LEU A 178 -5.42 -5.83 -6.46
CA LEU A 178 -4.39 -4.99 -7.08
C LEU A 178 -4.64 -4.77 -8.59
N ASP A 179 -4.80 -5.86 -9.34
CA ASP A 179 -4.97 -5.83 -10.79
C ASP A 179 -6.42 -5.48 -11.19
N LYS A 180 -6.58 -4.72 -12.28
CA LYS A 180 -7.90 -4.41 -12.88
C LYS A 180 -8.36 -5.45 -13.91
N GLY A 181 -7.49 -6.36 -14.33
CA GLY A 181 -7.76 -7.34 -15.36
C GLY A 181 -6.64 -8.37 -15.50
N TRP A 182 -6.82 -9.30 -16.43
CA TRP A 182 -5.87 -10.39 -16.66
C TRP A 182 -4.59 -9.94 -17.36
N ASN A 183 -3.46 -10.40 -16.85
CA ASN A 183 -2.13 -10.19 -17.42
C ASN A 183 -1.67 -11.45 -18.17
N LEU A 184 -1.28 -11.30 -19.45
CA LEU A 184 -0.84 -12.41 -20.30
C LEU A 184 0.65 -12.71 -20.13
N LEU A 185 0.99 -14.00 -19.98
CA LEU A 185 2.34 -14.54 -19.90
C LEU A 185 2.52 -15.63 -20.94
N LYS A 186 3.40 -15.41 -21.92
CA LYS A 186 3.65 -16.39 -22.98
C LYS A 186 4.46 -17.59 -22.47
N THR A 187 5.68 -17.33 -21.99
CA THR A 187 6.64 -18.38 -21.60
C THR A 187 6.98 -18.37 -20.12
N ASN A 188 6.77 -17.24 -19.44
CA ASN A 188 7.08 -17.12 -18.02
C ASN A 188 6.09 -17.97 -17.19
N ARG A 189 6.62 -18.64 -16.17
CA ARG A 189 5.91 -19.51 -15.23
C ARG A 189 5.95 -18.99 -13.80
N LYS A 190 6.48 -17.77 -13.63
CA LYS A 190 6.71 -17.13 -12.35
C LYS A 190 6.27 -15.68 -12.37
N VAL A 191 5.55 -15.26 -11.34
CA VAL A 191 5.12 -13.87 -11.15
C VAL A 191 5.69 -13.31 -9.87
N TYR A 192 5.97 -12.02 -9.88
CA TYR A 192 6.62 -11.32 -8.77
C TYR A 192 5.73 -10.17 -8.29
N PHE A 193 5.57 -10.06 -6.98
CA PHE A 193 4.87 -8.98 -6.31
C PHE A 193 5.81 -8.36 -5.29
N THR A 194 5.90 -7.03 -5.30
CA THR A 194 6.86 -6.30 -4.47
C THR A 194 6.13 -5.36 -3.53
N LYS A 195 6.40 -5.48 -2.22
CA LYS A 195 5.88 -4.59 -1.16
C LYS A 195 4.36 -4.37 -1.26
N LEU A 196 3.58 -5.45 -1.32
CA LEU A 196 2.13 -5.34 -1.27
C LEU A 196 1.68 -4.63 0.01
N ALA A 197 0.68 -3.76 -0.11
CA ALA A 197 0.07 -3.11 1.04
C ALA A 197 -0.67 -4.16 1.90
N PRO A 198 -0.79 -3.95 3.22
CA PRO A 198 -1.61 -4.81 4.07
C PRO A 198 -3.04 -4.91 3.55
N GLY A 199 -3.59 -6.12 3.53
CA GLY A 199 -4.91 -6.40 2.98
C GLY A 199 -5.09 -7.84 2.50
N SER A 200 -6.27 -8.12 1.97
CA SER A 200 -6.63 -9.43 1.43
C SER A 200 -6.59 -9.40 -0.09
N TYR A 201 -5.92 -10.39 -0.68
CA TYR A 201 -5.75 -10.55 -2.12
C TYR A 201 -6.12 -11.97 -2.53
N THR A 202 -6.49 -12.13 -3.80
CA THR A 202 -6.70 -13.46 -4.38
C THR A 202 -5.91 -13.58 -5.68
N PHE A 203 -4.87 -14.40 -5.65
CA PHE A 203 -4.13 -14.74 -6.85
C PHE A 203 -4.93 -15.76 -7.67
N LYS A 204 -5.11 -15.51 -8.96
CA LYS A 204 -5.76 -16.40 -9.91
C LYS A 204 -4.85 -16.62 -11.11
N VAL A 205 -4.71 -17.86 -11.54
CA VAL A 205 -3.98 -18.21 -12.77
C VAL A 205 -4.73 -19.27 -13.57
N LYS A 206 -4.73 -19.10 -14.89
CA LYS A 206 -5.23 -20.07 -15.86
C LYS A 206 -4.23 -20.26 -16.99
N ALA A 207 -4.34 -21.39 -17.68
CA ALA A 207 -3.49 -21.72 -18.80
C ALA A 207 -4.31 -21.93 -20.07
N SER A 208 -3.69 -21.70 -21.22
CA SER A 208 -4.21 -22.15 -22.50
C SER A 208 -3.58 -23.47 -22.89
N ASN A 209 -4.32 -24.28 -23.63
CA ASN A 209 -3.70 -25.36 -24.38
C ASN A 209 -2.96 -24.79 -25.60
N GLY A 210 -2.09 -25.59 -26.23
CA GLY A 210 -1.35 -25.17 -27.43
C GLY A 210 -2.22 -24.82 -28.65
N SER A 211 -3.55 -24.91 -28.54
CA SER A 211 -4.53 -24.48 -29.54
C SER A 211 -5.25 -23.17 -29.19
N GLY A 212 -4.87 -22.50 -28.09
CA GLY A 212 -5.44 -21.22 -27.65
C GLY A 212 -6.77 -21.34 -26.88
N ILE A 213 -7.16 -22.54 -26.47
CA ILE A 213 -8.34 -22.74 -25.59
C ILE A 213 -7.88 -22.55 -24.15
N TRP A 214 -8.49 -21.60 -23.45
CA TRP A 214 -8.19 -21.27 -22.05
C TRP A 214 -8.96 -22.16 -21.08
N SER A 215 -8.34 -22.46 -19.93
CA SER A 215 -9.03 -23.17 -18.85
C SER A 215 -10.15 -22.34 -18.24
N GLU A 216 -11.31 -22.98 -18.04
CA GLU A 216 -12.42 -22.40 -17.29
C GLU A 216 -12.09 -22.38 -15.80
N GLU A 217 -11.51 -23.45 -15.28
CA GLU A 217 -11.01 -23.52 -13.92
C GLU A 217 -9.69 -22.75 -13.79
N THR A 218 -9.62 -21.90 -12.75
CA THR A 218 -8.42 -21.16 -12.36
C THR A 218 -7.83 -21.76 -11.10
N ALA A 219 -6.51 -21.93 -11.05
CA ALA A 219 -5.84 -22.15 -9.78
C ALA A 219 -5.87 -20.85 -8.97
N MET A 220 -6.23 -20.95 -7.69
CA MET A 220 -6.43 -19.80 -6.82
C MET A 220 -5.66 -19.95 -5.51
N LEU A 221 -5.16 -18.84 -5.01
CA LEU A 221 -4.55 -18.73 -3.69
C LEU A 221 -5.00 -17.42 -3.04
N GLU A 222 -5.64 -17.53 -1.89
CA GLU A 222 -5.96 -16.40 -1.03
C GLU A 222 -4.70 -15.98 -0.28
N ILE A 223 -4.40 -14.68 -0.28
CA ILE A 223 -3.18 -14.13 0.30
C ILE A 223 -3.59 -12.99 1.21
N GLU A 224 -3.32 -13.12 2.50
CA GLU A 224 -3.54 -12.06 3.48
C GLU A 224 -2.21 -11.47 3.90
N VAL A 225 -2.02 -10.17 3.72
CA VAL A 225 -0.83 -9.45 4.17
C VAL A 225 -1.20 -8.67 5.43
N SER A 226 -0.67 -9.08 6.58
CA SER A 226 -0.96 -8.44 7.86
C SER A 226 -0.23 -7.10 8.02
N PRO A 227 -0.84 -6.09 8.68
CA PRO A 227 -0.18 -4.81 8.92
C PRO A 227 0.93 -4.94 9.98
N PRO A 228 1.94 -4.07 9.96
CA PRO A 228 2.95 -4.02 11.02
C PRO A 228 2.31 -3.69 12.38
N PHE A 229 2.93 -4.15 13.47
CA PHE A 229 2.39 -3.98 14.81
C PHE A 229 2.15 -2.52 15.21
N TRP A 230 3.00 -1.58 14.75
CA TRP A 230 2.85 -0.13 15.00
C TRP A 230 1.70 0.51 14.21
N ALA A 231 1.19 -0.14 13.18
CA ALA A 231 0.01 0.29 12.41
C ALA A 231 -1.23 -0.54 12.75
N SER A 232 -1.17 -1.36 13.81
CA SER A 232 -2.31 -2.14 14.29
C SER A 232 -3.35 -1.25 14.99
N GLY A 233 -4.61 -1.72 15.06
CA GLY A 233 -5.67 -1.01 15.79
C GLY A 233 -5.31 -0.77 17.26
N ILE A 234 -4.63 -1.72 17.90
CA ILE A 234 -4.15 -1.59 19.30
C ILE A 234 -3.10 -0.49 19.43
N ALA A 235 -2.18 -0.39 18.46
CA ALA A 235 -1.19 0.70 18.45
C ALA A 235 -1.86 2.07 18.39
N TYR A 236 -2.88 2.25 17.55
CA TYR A 236 -3.64 3.51 17.49
C TYR A 236 -4.37 3.84 18.80
N ILE A 237 -4.94 2.84 19.48
CA ILE A 237 -5.53 3.04 20.81
C ILE A 237 -4.45 3.50 21.80
N LEU A 238 -3.30 2.83 21.81
CA LEU A 238 -2.18 3.17 22.70
C LEU A 238 -1.64 4.57 22.42
N TYR A 239 -1.50 4.97 21.15
CA TYR A 239 -1.13 6.34 20.77
C TYR A 239 -2.17 7.36 21.25
N SER A 240 -3.46 7.04 21.13
CA SER A 240 -4.53 7.91 21.61
C SER A 240 -4.47 8.09 23.14
N VAL A 241 -4.19 7.02 23.88
CA VAL A 241 -4.03 7.08 25.35
C VAL A 241 -2.80 7.89 25.75
N ILE A 242 -1.66 7.69 25.08
CA ILE A 242 -0.44 8.48 25.35
C ILE A 242 -0.69 9.97 25.10
N ILE A 243 -1.37 10.32 24.00
CA ILE A 243 -1.72 11.71 23.69
C ILE A 243 -2.65 12.29 24.76
N LEU A 244 -3.68 11.55 25.18
CA LEU A 244 -4.60 12.00 26.23
C LEU A 244 -3.89 12.19 27.58
N LEU A 245 -2.96 11.30 27.94
CA LEU A 245 -2.14 11.46 29.13
C LEU A 245 -1.21 12.67 29.03
N ALA A 246 -0.56 12.87 27.89
CA ALA A 246 0.30 14.04 27.67
C ALA A 246 -0.49 15.35 27.77
N VAL A 247 -1.71 15.39 27.21
CA VAL A 247 -2.62 16.53 27.36
C VAL A 247 -3.05 16.70 28.82
N TYR A 248 -3.43 15.62 29.51
CA TYR A 248 -3.82 15.66 30.92
C TYR A 248 -2.69 16.21 31.81
N PHE A 249 -1.48 15.68 31.68
CA PHE A 249 -0.31 16.17 32.41
C PHE A 249 0.05 17.61 32.02
N GLY A 250 -0.07 17.96 30.73
CA GLY A 250 0.11 19.34 30.27
C GLY A 250 -0.89 20.32 30.91
N VAL A 251 -2.16 19.93 31.01
CA VAL A 251 -3.20 20.72 31.68
C VAL A 251 -2.95 20.80 33.18
N GLN A 252 -2.53 19.72 33.84
CA GLN A 252 -2.16 19.75 35.26
C GLN A 252 -0.97 20.68 35.52
N MET A 253 0.10 20.58 34.72
CA MET A 253 1.26 21.47 34.84
C MET A 253 0.87 22.93 34.58
N TYR A 254 -0.02 23.19 33.62
CA TYR A 254 -0.53 24.52 33.35
C TYR A 254 -1.38 25.07 34.51
N HIS A 255 -2.26 24.26 35.09
CA HIS A 255 -3.05 24.65 36.26
C HIS A 255 -2.15 24.97 37.46
N GLU A 256 -1.15 24.13 37.72
CA GLU A 256 -0.21 24.33 38.81
C GLU A 256 0.62 25.62 38.60
N TYR A 257 1.10 25.85 37.38
CA TYR A 257 1.78 27.08 37.02
C TYR A 257 0.90 28.33 37.25
N ILE A 258 -0.38 28.29 36.84
CA ILE A 258 -1.32 29.38 37.07
C ILE A 258 -1.60 29.59 38.55
N ASN A 259 -1.82 28.52 39.31
CA ASN A 259 -2.09 28.61 40.74
C ASN A 259 -0.92 29.24 41.49
N GLN A 260 0.32 28.89 41.15
CA GLN A 260 1.50 29.53 41.73
C GLN A 260 1.59 31.03 41.38
N GLN A 261 1.24 31.42 40.16
CA GLN A 261 1.18 32.84 39.77
C GLN A 261 0.07 33.59 40.51
N ASN A 262 -1.10 32.97 40.67
CA ASN A 262 -2.22 33.55 41.40
C ASN A 262 -1.89 33.70 42.89
N GLN A 263 -1.26 32.70 43.49
CA GLN A 263 -0.82 32.77 44.89
C GLN A 263 0.15 33.94 45.10
N ARG A 264 1.15 34.09 44.23
CA ARG A 264 2.10 35.22 44.30
C ARG A 264 1.40 36.58 44.17
N LYS A 265 0.35 36.68 43.37
CA LYS A 265 -0.45 37.92 43.27
C LYS A 265 -1.23 38.19 44.56
N ILE A 266 -1.81 37.16 45.16
CA ILE A 266 -2.53 37.26 46.44
C ILE A 266 -1.55 37.71 47.53
N ASP A 267 -0.39 37.07 47.63
CA ASP A 267 0.64 37.42 48.64
C ASP A 267 1.12 38.87 48.45
N MET A 268 1.30 39.35 47.22
CA MET A 268 1.62 40.76 46.94
C MET A 268 0.53 41.72 47.40
N LEU A 269 -0.74 41.40 47.13
CA LEU A 269 -1.87 42.22 47.56
C LEU A 269 -1.99 42.26 49.09
N GLU A 270 -1.68 41.16 49.77
CA GLU A 270 -1.67 41.09 51.23
C GLU A 270 -0.60 42.00 51.83
N ILE A 271 0.62 41.98 51.28
CA ILE A 271 1.71 42.90 51.68
C ILE A 271 1.32 44.36 51.44
N GLU A 272 0.66 44.67 50.32
CA GLU A 272 0.20 46.04 50.03
C GLU A 272 -0.89 46.49 51.00
N LYS A 273 -1.85 45.63 51.31
CA LYS A 273 -2.89 45.89 52.32
C LYS A 273 -2.32 46.06 53.72
N GLU A 274 -1.33 45.25 54.09
CA GLU A 274 -0.66 45.38 55.39
C GLU A 274 0.06 46.72 55.50
N LYS A 275 0.72 47.17 54.43
CA LYS A 275 1.32 48.52 54.36
C LYS A 275 0.28 49.63 54.46
N GLU A 276 -0.86 49.52 53.78
CA GLU A 276 -1.96 50.49 53.89
C GLU A 276 -2.49 50.57 55.33
N ILE A 277 -2.74 49.43 55.97
CA ILE A 277 -3.19 49.36 57.37
C ILE A 277 -2.13 49.96 58.30
N TYR A 278 -0.86 49.66 58.07
CA TYR A 278 0.24 50.20 58.87
C TYR A 278 0.36 51.72 58.72
N ALA A 279 0.24 52.24 57.50
CA ALA A 279 0.22 53.67 57.24
C ALA A 279 -0.97 54.37 57.91
N ALA A 280 -2.18 53.82 57.77
CA ALA A 280 -3.37 54.34 58.45
C ALA A 280 -3.23 54.32 59.97
N LYS A 281 -2.58 53.29 60.53
CA LYS A 281 -2.27 53.22 61.96
C LYS A 281 -1.32 54.33 62.40
N ILE A 282 -0.24 54.59 61.65
CA ILE A 282 0.68 55.71 61.92
C ILE A 282 -0.06 57.05 61.82
N GLU A 283 -0.86 57.24 60.78
CA GLU A 283 -1.64 58.47 60.58
C GLU A 283 -2.62 58.69 61.74
N PHE A 284 -3.33 57.65 62.18
CA PHE A 284 -4.20 57.70 63.35
C PHE A 284 -3.42 58.11 64.61
N PHE A 285 -2.30 57.47 64.92
CA PHE A 285 -1.48 57.85 66.10
C PHE A 285 -0.93 59.27 65.99
N THR A 286 -0.53 59.69 64.80
CA THR A 286 -0.02 61.04 64.54
C THR A 286 -1.12 62.09 64.76
N ASN A 287 -2.31 61.86 64.21
CA ASN A 287 -3.48 62.72 64.39
C ASN A 287 -3.92 62.77 65.86
N VAL A 288 -4.03 61.62 66.54
CA VAL A 288 -4.35 61.57 67.97
C VAL A 288 -3.31 62.34 68.80
N THR A 289 -2.02 62.18 68.50
CA THR A 289 -0.95 62.91 69.20
C THR A 289 -1.07 64.41 68.96
N HIS A 290 -1.37 64.84 67.74
CA HIS A 290 -1.61 66.25 67.42
C HIS A 290 -2.89 66.79 68.11
N GLU A 291 -3.97 66.03 68.14
CA GLU A 291 -5.23 66.40 68.79
C GLU A 291 -5.12 66.44 70.32
N ILE A 292 -4.25 65.65 70.93
CA ILE A 292 -3.96 65.71 72.37
C ILE A 292 -2.98 66.85 72.67
N ARG A 293 -1.88 66.97 71.89
CA ARG A 293 -0.81 67.96 72.15
C ARG A 293 -1.34 69.39 72.06
N THR A 294 -2.18 69.71 71.09
CA THR A 294 -2.71 71.08 70.89
C THR A 294 -3.46 71.63 72.12
N PRO A 295 -4.50 70.96 72.66
CA PRO A 295 -5.19 71.39 73.88
C PRO A 295 -4.30 71.30 75.12
N LEU A 296 -3.42 70.30 75.24
CA LEU A 296 -2.50 70.21 76.38
C LEU A 296 -1.52 71.39 76.40
N THR A 297 -1.05 71.83 75.23
CA THR A 297 -0.16 72.99 75.09
C THR A 297 -0.91 74.29 75.39
N LEU A 298 -2.18 74.39 74.96
CA LEU A 298 -3.09 75.51 75.30
C LEU A 298 -3.45 75.57 76.79
N ILE A 299 -3.48 74.44 77.50
CA ILE A 299 -3.66 74.38 78.96
C ILE A 299 -2.34 74.67 79.68
N LYS A 300 -1.21 74.17 79.17
CA LYS A 300 0.11 74.32 79.78
C LYS A 300 0.61 75.77 79.78
N ALA A 301 0.41 76.51 78.68
CA ALA A 301 0.92 77.89 78.58
C ALA A 301 0.35 78.85 79.65
N PRO A 302 -0.98 78.87 79.94
CA PRO A 302 -1.52 79.62 81.08
C PRO A 302 -1.06 79.10 82.45
N LEU A 303 -0.80 77.79 82.56
CA LEU A 303 -0.44 77.13 83.82
C LEU A 303 1.02 77.41 84.22
N GLU A 304 1.93 77.48 83.25
CA GLU A 304 3.30 78.00 83.45
C GLU A 304 3.31 79.49 83.79
N ASP A 305 2.43 80.29 83.19
CA ASP A 305 2.29 81.72 83.51
C ASP A 305 1.73 81.93 84.93
N LEU A 306 0.83 81.05 85.39
CA LEU A 306 0.34 81.00 86.77
C LEU A 306 1.43 80.55 87.77
N LEU A 307 2.27 79.57 87.41
CA LEU A 307 3.42 79.14 88.22
C LEU A 307 4.48 80.25 88.36
N LYS A 308 4.70 81.06 87.32
CA LYS A 308 5.65 82.18 87.36
C LYS A 308 5.16 83.41 88.14
N LYS A 309 3.84 83.63 88.24
CA LYS A 309 3.25 84.80 88.92
C LYS A 309 2.93 84.60 90.40
N ASN A 310 2.98 83.39 90.95
CA ASN A 310 2.42 83.10 92.27
C ASN A 310 3.43 82.41 93.23
N ILE A 311 4.59 83.05 93.44
CA ILE A 311 5.54 82.68 94.52
C ILE A 311 5.12 83.27 95.89
N GLU A 312 4.00 84.00 95.98
CA GLU A 312 3.51 84.60 97.23
C GLU A 312 2.06 84.19 97.56
N ASN A 313 1.78 82.90 97.78
CA ASN A 313 0.82 82.46 98.80
C ASN A 313 0.74 80.92 98.94
N ASN A 314 0.90 80.46 100.17
CA ASN A 314 0.89 79.05 100.57
C ASN A 314 -0.55 78.51 100.66
N ALA A 315 -1.03 77.83 99.60
CA ALA A 315 -2.14 76.84 99.69
C ALA A 315 -2.34 75.94 98.44
N LEU A 316 -1.57 76.09 97.35
CA LEU A 316 -1.81 75.35 96.10
C LEU A 316 -0.60 74.52 95.58
N ALA A 317 0.49 74.42 96.35
CA ALA A 317 1.71 73.76 95.92
C ALA A 317 1.63 72.21 95.85
N SER A 318 0.72 71.58 96.61
CA SER A 318 0.66 70.12 96.75
C SER A 318 -0.14 69.39 95.66
N GLY A 319 -1.06 70.07 94.96
CA GLY A 319 -1.84 69.46 93.87
C GLY A 319 -1.15 69.54 92.50
N LEU A 320 -0.29 70.54 92.29
CA LEU A 320 0.30 70.85 90.98
C LEU A 320 1.56 70.02 90.65
N GLN A 321 2.32 69.55 91.65
CA GLN A 321 3.45 68.63 91.44
C GLN A 321 3.03 67.24 90.91
N VAL A 322 1.77 66.83 91.13
CA VAL A 322 1.27 65.54 90.65
C VAL A 322 1.08 65.54 89.13
N ILE A 323 0.77 66.69 88.53
CA ILE A 323 0.52 66.81 87.08
C ILE A 323 1.82 66.87 86.29
N GLU A 324 2.88 67.48 86.83
CA GLU A 324 4.21 67.49 86.18
C GLU A 324 4.81 66.07 86.11
N LYS A 325 4.48 65.21 87.08
CA LYS A 325 4.98 63.83 87.13
C LYS A 325 4.34 62.90 86.09
N ILE A 326 3.10 63.17 85.66
CA ILE A 326 2.41 62.41 84.61
C ILE A 326 3.09 62.61 83.23
N GLN A 327 3.85 63.70 83.07
CA GLN A 327 4.46 64.07 81.80
C GLN A 327 5.84 63.44 81.54
N ILE A 328 6.43 62.73 82.51
CA ILE A 328 7.70 62.00 82.33
C ILE A 328 7.44 60.57 81.81
N ASP A 329 6.23 60.04 81.99
CA ASP A 329 5.87 58.64 81.67
C ASP A 329 4.88 58.51 80.48
N CYS A 330 4.72 59.53 79.62
CA CYS A 330 3.94 59.51 78.37
C CYS A 330 4.80 59.95 77.17
#